data_AF-A0A7S4VL40-F1
#
_entry.id   AF-A0A7S4VL40-F1
#
_cell.length_a   1.000
_cell.length_b   1.000
_cell.length_c   1.000
_cell.angle_alpha   90.00
_cell.angle_beta   90.00
_cell.angle_gamma   90.00
#
_symmetry.space_group_name_H-M   'P 1'
#
loop_
_entity.id
_entity.type
_entity.pdbx_description
1 polymer ?
#
loop_
_entity_poly.entity_id
_entity_poly.type
_entity_poly.pdbx_seq_one_letter_code
_entity_poly.pdbx_strand_id
1 'polypeptide(L)'
;EEKKAAAGILIEQVTKAYAVATEEKAKANEEEAKTTVLANDAAALQKEADGELSEAMPAMKAAAEAVDCLDKNSIGELKSFGSPPKECIPVCAACAFLLKNEKKAIDWKNA
;
A
#
# COMPACT_ATOMS: atom_id res chain seq x y z
N GLU A 1 -48.38 -41.51 -29.94
CA GLU A 1 -47.72 -41.54 -28.61
C GLU A 1 -46.35 -40.87 -28.58
N GLU A 2 -45.51 -41.00 -29.61
CA GLU A 2 -44.16 -40.38 -29.66
C GLU A 2 -44.09 -38.89 -29.31
N LYS A 3 -45.01 -38.06 -29.82
CA LYS A 3 -45.01 -36.61 -29.50
C LYS A 3 -45.30 -36.31 -28.01
N LYS A 4 -46.08 -37.15 -27.33
CA LYS A 4 -46.32 -37.03 -25.88
C LYS A 4 -45.09 -37.47 -25.08
N ALA A 5 -44.40 -38.52 -25.52
CA ALA A 5 -43.15 -38.99 -24.89
C ALA A 5 -42.01 -37.96 -25.02
N ALA A 6 -41.83 -37.38 -26.21
CA ALA A 6 -40.83 -36.33 -26.45
C ALA A 6 -41.11 -35.06 -25.62
N ALA A 7 -42.38 -34.66 -25.47
CA ALA A 7 -42.76 -33.55 -24.60
C ALA A 7 -42.46 -33.84 -23.12
N GLY A 8 -42.69 -35.08 -22.65
CA GLY A 8 -42.35 -35.49 -21.29
C GLY A 8 -40.85 -35.41 -20.99
N ILE A 9 -40.00 -35.86 -21.92
CA ILE A 9 -38.54 -35.77 -21.80
C ILE A 9 -38.08 -34.32 -21.73
N LEU A 10 -38.63 -33.44 -22.57
CA LEU A 10 -38.31 -32.01 -22.56
C LEU A 10 -38.71 -31.34 -21.23
N ILE A 11 -39.89 -31.66 -20.68
CA ILE A 11 -40.32 -31.13 -19.38
C ILE A 11 -39.37 -31.57 -18.26
N GLU A 12 -38.94 -32.83 -18.27
CA GLU A 12 -37.99 -33.35 -17.27
C GLU A 12 -36.63 -32.66 -17.37
N GLN A 13 -36.12 -32.48 -18.60
CA GLN A 13 -34.86 -31.77 -18.84
C GLN A 13 -34.92 -30.30 -18.39
N VAL A 14 -36.01 -29.60 -18.71
CA VAL A 14 -36.21 -28.21 -18.29
C VAL A 14 -36.32 -28.11 -16.77
N THR A 15 -37.00 -29.06 -16.12
CA THR A 15 -37.11 -29.08 -14.66
C THR A 15 -35.76 -29.31 -13.98
N LYS A 16 -34.94 -30.24 -14.50
CA LYS A 16 -33.58 -30.48 -14.01
C LYS A 16 -32.68 -29.27 -14.22
N ALA A 17 -32.73 -28.67 -15.42
CA ALA A 17 -31.94 -27.48 -15.74
C ALA A 17 -32.34 -26.28 -14.88
N TYR A 18 -33.64 -26.09 -14.63
CA TYR A 18 -34.14 -25.05 -13.73
C TYR A 18 -33.63 -25.24 -12.31
N ALA A 19 -33.71 -26.46 -11.77
CA ALA A 19 -33.23 -26.77 -10.42
C ALA A 19 -31.73 -26.44 -10.25
N VAL A 20 -30.90 -26.88 -11.20
CA VAL A 20 -29.45 -26.58 -11.21
C VAL A 20 -29.21 -25.06 -11.33
N ALA A 21 -29.93 -24.36 -12.21
CA ALA A 21 -29.79 -22.92 -12.36
C ALA A 21 -30.16 -22.15 -11.07
N THR A 22 -31.18 -22.58 -10.33
CA THR A 22 -31.51 -21.99 -9.02
C THR A 22 -30.44 -22.23 -7.98
N GLU A 23 -29.84 -23.42 -7.92
CA GLU A 23 -28.77 -23.74 -6.97
C GLU A 23 -27.51 -22.93 -7.25
N GLU A 24 -27.08 -22.86 -8.51
CA GLU A 24 -25.91 -22.07 -8.90
C GLU A 24 -26.14 -20.57 -8.71
N LYS A 25 -27.35 -20.07 -8.95
CA LYS A 25 -27.70 -18.68 -8.65
C LYS A 25 -27.62 -18.39 -7.14
N ALA A 26 -28.06 -19.32 -6.29
CA ALA A 26 -27.95 -19.14 -4.85
C ALA A 26 -26.48 -19.07 -4.40
N LYS A 27 -25.62 -19.96 -4.90
CA LYS A 27 -24.17 -19.92 -4.63
C LYS A 27 -23.51 -18.64 -5.13
N ALA A 28 -23.87 -18.19 -6.33
CA ALA A 28 -23.33 -16.94 -6.90
C ALA A 28 -23.71 -15.72 -6.04
N ASN A 29 -24.97 -15.64 -5.58
CA ASN A 29 -25.41 -14.54 -4.71
C ASN A 29 -24.67 -14.56 -3.34
N GLU A 30 -24.42 -15.74 -2.77
CA GLU A 30 -23.64 -15.85 -1.54
C GLU A 30 -22.20 -15.39 -1.71
N GLU A 31 -21.56 -15.77 -2.82
CA GLU A 31 -20.18 -15.37 -3.13
C GLU A 31 -20.09 -13.87 -3.46
N GLU A 32 -21.07 -13.32 -4.17
CA GLU A 32 -21.19 -11.88 -4.43
C GLU A 32 -21.30 -11.10 -3.12
N ALA A 33 -22.11 -11.56 -2.17
CA ALA A 33 -22.25 -10.91 -0.87
C ALA A 33 -20.92 -10.90 -0.10
N LYS A 34 -20.19 -12.02 -0.06
CA LYS A 34 -18.86 -12.10 0.58
C LYS A 34 -17.84 -11.20 -0.12
N THR A 35 -17.81 -11.24 -1.44
CA THR A 35 -16.88 -10.44 -2.25
C THR A 35 -17.14 -8.94 -2.08
N THR A 36 -18.41 -8.55 -1.99
CA THR A 36 -18.81 -7.15 -1.77
C THR A 36 -18.30 -6.63 -0.43
N VAL A 37 -18.40 -7.43 0.64
CA VAL A 37 -17.87 -7.05 1.96
C VAL A 37 -16.35 -6.86 1.88
N LEU A 38 -15.63 -7.83 1.31
CA LEU A 38 -14.17 -7.74 1.16
C LEU A 38 -13.73 -6.54 0.31
N ALA A 39 -14.46 -6.25 -0.76
CA ALA A 39 -14.17 -5.09 -1.62
C ALA A 39 -14.36 -3.77 -0.86
N ASN A 40 -15.40 -3.67 -0.02
CA ASN A 40 -15.62 -2.50 0.81
C ASN A 40 -14.53 -2.33 1.87
N ASP A 41 -14.12 -3.42 2.52
CA ASP A 41 -13.05 -3.39 3.53
C ASP A 41 -11.71 -2.99 2.90
N ALA A 42 -11.39 -3.54 1.73
CA ALA A 42 -10.18 -3.17 0.98
C ALA A 42 -10.20 -1.70 0.55
N ALA A 43 -11.35 -1.20 0.08
CA ALA A 43 -11.51 0.20 -0.29
C ALA A 43 -11.38 1.15 0.92
N ALA A 44 -11.88 0.74 2.09
CA ALA A 44 -11.72 1.50 3.33
C ALA A 44 -10.25 1.57 3.76
N LEU A 45 -9.54 0.44 3.75
CA LEU A 45 -8.12 0.39 4.08
C LEU A 45 -7.27 1.20 3.10
N GLN A 46 -7.56 1.10 1.80
CA GLN A 46 -6.86 1.90 0.80
C GLN A 46 -7.06 3.38 1.07
N LYS A 47 -8.29 3.81 1.38
CA LYS A 47 -8.59 5.21 1.66
C LYS A 47 -7.86 5.72 2.91
N GLU A 48 -7.75 4.90 3.95
CA GLU A 48 -7.00 5.23 5.17
C GLU A 48 -5.50 5.41 4.84
N ALA A 49 -4.90 4.43 4.15
CA ALA A 49 -3.50 4.48 3.76
C ALA A 49 -3.19 5.65 2.82
N ASP A 50 -4.06 5.92 1.84
CA ASP A 50 -3.93 7.06 0.93
C ASP A 50 -4.04 8.39 1.70
N GLY A 51 -4.91 8.44 2.72
CA GLY A 51 -5.04 9.57 3.62
C GLY A 51 -3.75 9.86 4.37
N GLU A 52 -3.23 8.87 5.11
CA GLU A 52 -1.97 8.99 5.86
C GLU A 52 -0.79 9.35 4.96
N LEU A 53 -0.71 8.74 3.78
CA LEU A 53 0.32 9.04 2.80
C LEU A 53 0.20 10.49 2.30
N SER A 54 -1.02 10.96 2.03
CA SER A 54 -1.26 12.33 1.56
C SER A 54 -0.90 13.38 2.61
N GLU A 55 -1.02 13.06 3.90
CA GLU A 55 -0.60 13.93 4.99
C GLU A 55 0.93 13.95 5.17
N ALA A 56 1.60 12.82 4.95
CA ALA A 56 3.06 12.70 5.09
C ALA A 56 3.83 13.27 3.87
N MET A 57 3.29 13.15 2.66
CA MET A 57 3.96 13.58 1.43
C MET A 57 4.38 15.06 1.41
N PRO A 58 3.56 16.03 1.87
CA PRO A 58 3.94 17.43 1.91
C PRO A 58 5.18 17.69 2.79
N ALA A 59 5.24 17.08 3.97
CA ALA A 59 6.37 17.22 4.88
C ALA A 59 7.65 16.59 4.28
N MET A 60 7.51 15.42 3.66
CA MET A 60 8.62 14.74 2.98
C MET A 60 9.15 15.58 1.80
N LYS A 61 8.26 16.16 0.99
CA LYS A 61 8.64 17.00 -0.15
C LYS A 61 9.30 18.30 0.30
N ALA A 62 8.74 18.95 1.32
CA ALA A 62 9.34 20.17 1.88
C ALA A 62 10.74 19.89 2.45
N ALA A 63 10.95 18.74 3.12
CA ALA A 63 12.26 18.33 3.57
C ALA A 63 13.23 18.07 2.41
N ALA A 64 12.76 17.43 1.33
CA ALA A 64 13.56 17.20 0.11
C ALA A 64 13.98 18.53 -0.56
N GLU A 65 13.07 19.49 -0.68
CA GLU A 65 13.36 20.82 -1.22
C GLU A 65 14.34 21.60 -0.33
N ALA A 66 14.21 21.46 1.00
CA ALA A 66 15.11 22.12 1.95
C ALA A 66 16.54 21.56 1.90
N VAL A 67 16.74 20.27 1.60
CA VAL A 67 18.10 19.72 1.43
C VAL A 67 18.70 20.02 0.06
N ASP A 68 17.86 20.24 -0.96
CA ASP A 68 18.31 20.57 -2.33
C ASP A 68 19.00 21.95 -2.42
N CYS A 69 18.76 22.83 -1.43
CA CYS A 69 19.46 24.11 -1.34
C CYS A 69 20.92 24.00 -0.86
N LEU A 70 21.36 22.82 -0.42
CA LEU A 70 22.72 22.60 0.06
C LEU A 70 23.67 22.33 -1.12
N ASP A 71 24.69 23.17 -1.25
CA ASP A 71 25.73 22.99 -2.25
C ASP A 71 27.00 22.30 -1.70
N LYS A 72 27.87 21.85 -2.61
CA LYS A 72 29.12 21.17 -2.26
C LYS A 72 30.04 22.04 -1.41
N ASN A 73 29.99 23.36 -1.55
CA ASN A 73 30.84 24.28 -0.80
C ASN A 73 30.40 24.33 0.66
N SER A 74 29.10 24.44 0.92
CA SER A 74 28.49 24.45 2.24
C SER A 74 28.79 23.16 3.02
N ILE A 75 28.73 22.00 2.34
CA ILE A 75 29.11 20.71 2.93
C ILE A 75 30.63 20.60 3.14
N GLY A 76 31.42 21.15 2.22
CA GLY A 76 32.88 21.19 2.32
C GLY A 76 33.37 22.04 3.51
N GLU A 77 32.75 23.19 3.73
CA GLU A 77 32.98 24.05 4.89
C GLU A 77 32.65 23.29 6.18
N LEU A 78 31.47 22.68 6.24
CA LEU A 78 31.03 21.89 7.40
C LEU A 78 32.02 20.75 7.75
N LYS A 79 32.58 20.07 6.76
CA LYS A 79 33.62 19.03 6.95
C LYS A 79 34.94 19.59 7.48
N SER A 80 35.28 20.83 7.15
CA SER A 80 36.55 21.46 7.55
C SER A 80 36.61 21.86 9.02
N PHE A 81 35.48 21.85 9.73
CA PHE A 81 35.43 22.13 11.16
C PHE A 81 36.20 21.06 11.94
N GLY A 82 37.30 21.47 12.60
CA GLY A 82 38.05 20.60 13.52
C GLY A 82 37.23 20.16 14.73
N SER A 83 36.22 20.96 15.11
CA SER A 83 35.20 20.61 16.10
C SER A 83 33.85 21.15 15.62
N PRO A 84 32.83 20.31 15.40
CA PRO A 84 31.53 20.76 14.92
C PRO A 84 30.76 21.55 16.00
N PRO A 85 29.87 22.47 15.60
CA PRO A 85 28.86 23.03 16.49
C PRO A 85 28.01 21.92 17.13
N LYS A 86 27.57 22.13 18.38
CA LYS A 86 26.88 21.09 19.18
C LYS A 86 25.58 20.62 18.50
N GLU A 87 24.93 21.53 17.79
CA GLU A 87 23.67 21.32 17.08
C GLU A 87 23.86 20.47 15.82
N CYS A 88 25.03 20.55 15.17
CA CYS A 88 25.32 19.82 13.93
C CYS A 88 25.64 18.35 14.18
N ILE A 89 26.19 18.01 15.36
CA ILE A 89 26.57 16.64 15.73
C ILE A 89 25.38 15.65 15.61
N PRO A 90 24.24 15.87 16.27
CA PRO A 90 23.12 14.92 16.20
C PRO A 90 22.51 14.84 14.80
N VAL A 91 22.48 15.95 14.05
CA VAL A 91 21.94 15.99 12.69
C VAL A 91 22.81 15.16 11.73
N CYS A 92 24.12 15.37 11.75
CA CYS A 92 25.05 14.64 10.88
C CYS A 92 25.11 13.15 11.25
N ALA A 93 25.05 12.82 12.55
CA ALA A 93 24.97 11.45 13.02
C ALA A 93 23.69 10.75 12.55
N ALA A 94 22.53 11.43 12.60
CA ALA A 94 21.26 10.90 12.12
C ALA A 94 21.27 10.64 10.60
N CYS A 95 21.79 11.60 9.80
CA CYS A 95 21.94 11.42 8.37
C CYS A 95 22.87 10.23 8.04
N ALA A 96 24.01 10.13 8.72
CA ALA A 96 24.96 9.04 8.52
C ALA A 96 24.37 7.69 8.95
N PHE A 97 23.60 7.64 10.04
CA PHE A 97 22.93 6.43 10.52
C PHE A 97 21.96 5.89 9.47
N LEU A 98 21.13 6.77 8.91
CA LEU A 98 20.15 6.42 7.87
C LEU A 98 20.83 5.99 6.56
N LEU A 99 21.91 6.66 6.15
CA LEU A 99 22.60 6.39 4.88
C LEU A 99 23.51 5.14 4.94
N LYS A 100 24.16 4.90 6.08
CA LYS A 100 25.10 3.78 6.27
C LYS A 100 24.40 2.51 6.79
N ASN A 101 23.12 2.59 7.12
CA ASN A 101 22.32 1.52 7.72
C ASN A 101 23.00 0.90 8.96
N GLU A 102 23.72 1.75 9.70
CA GLU A 102 24.44 1.39 10.92
C GLU A 102 23.44 1.40 12.09
N LYS A 103 23.63 0.54 13.09
CA LYS A 103 22.68 0.44 14.24
C LYS A 103 23.24 1.07 15.51
N LYS A 104 24.43 1.66 15.42
CA LYS A 104 25.16 2.28 16.53
C LYS A 104 25.23 3.79 16.31
N ALA A 105 25.38 4.52 17.42
CA ALA A 105 25.61 5.95 17.37
C ALA A 105 26.90 6.25 16.59
N ILE A 106 26.78 7.07 15.53
CA ILE A 106 27.90 7.49 14.71
C ILE A 106 28.47 8.79 15.30
N ASP A 107 29.78 8.83 15.51
CA ASP A 107 30.49 10.02 15.95
C ASP A 107 30.82 10.94 14.77
N TRP A 108 31.04 12.23 15.04
CA TRP A 108 31.34 13.24 14.02
C TRP A 108 32.45 12.84 13.04
N LYS A 109 33.47 12.10 13.51
CA LYS A 109 34.58 11.67 12.66
C LYS A 109 34.16 10.61 11.64
N ASN A 110 33.13 9.83 11.94
CA ASN A 110 32.61 8.76 11.10
C ASN A 110 31.22 9.07 10.54
N ALA A 111 30.66 10.25 10.80
CA ALA A 111 29.42 10.75 10.20
C ALA A 111 29.66 11.03 8.71
#